data_AF-A0A955VVP2-F1
#
_entry.id   AF-A0A955VVP2-F1
#
_cell.length_a   1.000
_cell.length_b   1.000
_cell.length_c   1.000
_cell.angle_alpha   90.00
_cell.angle_beta   90.00
_cell.angle_gamma   90.00
#
_symmetry.space_group_name_H-M   'P 1'
#
loop_
_entity.id
_entity.type
_entity.pdbx_description
1 polymer ?
#
loop_
_entity_poly.entity_id
_entity_poly.type
_entity_poly.pdbx_seq_one_letter_code
_entity_poly.pdbx_strand_id
1 'polypeptide(L)'
;MESDLEVARRARLRPILDVAAELGLGPADVRPHGHDKAKIELSAAADAPLDGRLILVSAMSPTPAGEGKTTVTVGLGQALGKLGAKALVAIREPSLGPVLGLKGGAAGGGHAQVVPMESINLHFTGDLHAITCAHNVLAALVDNALHFREGPALDPRRVTWKRVLDVNDRALRQVTVGLGGTAQGVPRETGFDITAASEVMAVFCLARDRADLRARLARIVVGETYDREPVTAGDLGADGPMAALLDEALAPNLVQTLEGTPALV
;
A
#
# COMPACT_ATOMS: atom_id res chain seq x y z
N MET A 1 25.73 -17.23 -11.95
CA MET A 1 25.07 -16.89 -10.67
C MET A 1 23.59 -17.03 -10.93
N GLU A 2 22.86 -17.76 -10.09
CA GLU A 2 21.41 -17.91 -10.26
C GLU A 2 20.73 -16.54 -10.12
N SER A 3 19.65 -16.31 -10.86
CA SER A 3 18.84 -15.12 -10.71
C SER A 3 18.03 -15.18 -9.41
N ASP A 4 17.69 -14.02 -8.86
CA ASP A 4 16.89 -13.95 -7.62
C ASP A 4 15.57 -14.73 -7.73
N LEU A 5 14.94 -14.70 -8.91
CA LEU A 5 13.70 -15.41 -9.18
C LEU A 5 13.89 -16.95 -9.19
N GLU A 6 15.00 -17.44 -9.71
CA GLU A 6 15.31 -18.88 -9.68
C GLU A 6 15.54 -19.36 -8.24
N VAL A 7 16.22 -18.56 -7.42
CA VAL A 7 16.39 -18.84 -5.99
C VAL A 7 15.03 -18.88 -5.28
N ALA A 8 14.16 -17.89 -5.54
CA ALA A 8 12.82 -17.83 -4.94
C ALA A 8 11.95 -19.04 -5.32
N ARG A 9 11.96 -19.47 -6.58
CA ARG A 9 11.13 -20.60 -7.07
C ARG A 9 11.55 -21.96 -6.51
N ARG A 10 12.82 -22.11 -6.12
CA ARG A 10 13.33 -23.35 -5.51
C ARG A 10 13.07 -23.44 -4.01
N ALA A 11 12.67 -22.34 -3.38
CA ALA A 11 12.41 -22.28 -1.95
C ALA A 11 11.22 -23.18 -1.59
N ARG A 12 11.39 -24.03 -0.58
CA ARG A 12 10.30 -24.80 0.00
C ARG A 12 9.64 -23.97 1.08
N LEU A 13 8.58 -23.27 0.71
CA LEU A 13 7.84 -22.41 1.63
C LEU A 13 7.13 -23.25 2.68
N ARG A 14 7.18 -22.80 3.93
CA ARG A 14 6.37 -23.38 5.00
C ARG A 14 4.92 -22.94 4.83
N PRO A 15 3.93 -23.75 5.25
CA PRO A 15 2.56 -23.30 5.38
C PRO A 15 2.50 -22.02 6.20
N ILE A 16 1.76 -21.01 5.73
CA ILE A 16 1.74 -19.70 6.39
C ILE A 16 1.19 -19.76 7.83
N LEU A 17 0.30 -20.72 8.11
CA LEU A 17 -0.22 -20.96 9.45
C LEU A 17 0.88 -21.41 10.43
N ASP A 18 1.88 -22.17 9.96
CA ASP A 18 3.01 -22.58 10.78
C ASP A 18 3.92 -21.38 11.11
N VAL A 19 4.06 -20.45 10.16
CA VAL A 19 4.81 -19.19 10.35
C VAL A 19 4.06 -18.28 11.33
N ALA A 20 2.73 -18.20 11.22
CA ALA A 20 1.88 -17.45 12.14
C ALA A 20 1.96 -18.00 13.57
N ALA A 21 1.99 -19.32 13.73
CA ALA A 21 2.11 -19.97 15.04
C ALA A 21 3.41 -19.62 15.77
N GLU A 22 4.52 -19.33 15.07
CA GLU A 22 5.77 -18.86 15.69
C GLU A 22 5.65 -17.49 16.35
N LEU A 23 4.75 -16.66 15.82
CA LEU A 23 4.38 -15.38 16.39
C LEU A 23 3.33 -15.52 17.51
N GLY A 24 2.89 -16.74 17.82
CA GLY A 24 1.82 -17.01 18.78
C GLY A 24 0.42 -16.73 18.25
N LEU A 25 0.26 -16.58 16.93
CA LEU A 25 -1.03 -16.33 16.29
C LEU A 25 -1.75 -17.64 15.99
N GLY A 26 -3.04 -17.69 16.34
CA GLY A 26 -3.91 -18.82 16.05
C GLY A 26 -4.66 -18.69 14.71
N PRO A 27 -5.38 -19.73 14.28
CA PRO A 27 -6.17 -19.70 13.04
C PRO A 27 -7.26 -18.62 12.99
N ALA A 28 -7.73 -18.13 14.14
CA ALA A 28 -8.71 -17.05 14.22
C ALA A 28 -8.09 -15.65 14.04
N ASP A 29 -6.77 -15.53 14.20
CA ASP A 29 -6.04 -14.28 14.14
C ASP A 29 -5.53 -13.96 12.73
N VAL A 30 -5.67 -14.91 11.80
CA VAL A 30 -5.14 -14.81 10.45
C VAL A 30 -6.17 -15.23 9.40
N ARG A 31 -6.18 -14.52 8.26
CA ARG A 31 -6.97 -14.86 7.08
C ARG A 31 -6.03 -15.31 5.96
N PRO A 32 -5.95 -16.62 5.66
CA PRO A 32 -5.06 -17.13 4.62
C PRO A 32 -5.45 -16.64 3.22
N HIS A 33 -4.45 -16.24 2.44
CA HIS A 33 -4.55 -15.93 1.02
C HIS A 33 -3.77 -16.99 0.23
N GLY A 34 -4.35 -18.19 0.13
CA GLY A 34 -3.63 -19.38 -0.34
C GLY A 34 -2.84 -20.01 0.80
N HIS A 35 -1.70 -20.65 0.47
CA HIS A 35 -0.94 -21.46 1.44
C HIS A 35 0.30 -20.74 2.01
N ASP A 36 0.72 -19.64 1.39
CA ASP A 36 2.03 -19.02 1.58
C ASP A 36 1.99 -17.56 2.07
N LYS A 37 0.78 -17.00 2.25
CA LYS A 37 0.55 -15.63 2.72
C LYS A 37 -0.80 -15.52 3.42
N ALA A 38 -0.92 -14.58 4.35
CA ALA A 38 -2.14 -14.35 5.11
C ALA A 38 -2.25 -12.88 5.52
N LYS A 39 -3.47 -12.38 5.76
CA LYS A 39 -3.70 -11.14 6.49
C LYS A 39 -3.73 -11.44 7.99
N ILE A 40 -3.17 -10.56 8.83
CA ILE A 40 -3.29 -10.65 10.30
C ILE A 40 -4.43 -9.73 10.75
N GLU A 41 -5.37 -10.24 11.53
CA GLU A 41 -6.44 -9.44 12.11
C GLU A 41 -5.87 -8.38 13.06
N LEU A 42 -6.34 -7.13 12.93
CA LEU A 42 -5.85 -6.02 13.75
C LEU A 42 -6.09 -6.25 15.25
N SER A 43 -7.14 -7.00 15.61
CA SER A 43 -7.43 -7.38 17.00
C SER A 43 -6.37 -8.29 17.61
N ALA A 44 -5.63 -9.05 16.80
CA ALA A 44 -4.59 -9.95 17.29
C ALA A 44 -3.41 -9.22 17.93
N ALA A 45 -3.22 -7.94 17.60
CA ALA A 45 -2.16 -7.10 18.14
C ALA A 45 -2.66 -6.05 19.17
N ALA A 46 -3.96 -5.96 19.43
CA ALA A 46 -4.55 -4.85 20.19
C ALA A 46 -4.04 -4.78 21.64
N ASP A 47 -3.87 -5.93 22.29
CA ASP A 47 -3.42 -6.03 23.69
C ASP A 47 -1.98 -6.57 23.81
N ALA A 48 -1.25 -6.68 22.68
CA ALA A 48 0.09 -7.22 22.68
C ALA A 48 1.07 -6.25 23.38
N PRO A 49 1.89 -6.71 24.33
CA PRO A 49 2.89 -5.86 24.97
C PRO A 49 3.91 -5.38 23.94
N LEU A 50 4.27 -4.10 24.01
CA LEU A 50 5.31 -3.48 23.18
C LEU A 50 6.70 -3.69 23.80
N ASP A 51 7.07 -4.95 24.07
CA ASP A 51 8.31 -5.33 24.76
C ASP A 51 9.46 -5.73 23.81
N GLY A 52 9.24 -5.59 22.49
CA GLY A 52 10.23 -5.84 21.45
C GLY A 52 11.31 -4.75 21.27
N ARG A 53 12.33 -5.06 20.47
CA ARG A 53 13.35 -4.10 20.03
C ARG A 53 13.07 -3.68 18.59
N LEU A 54 13.01 -2.38 18.32
CA LEU A 54 12.89 -1.83 16.98
C LEU A 54 14.27 -1.55 16.39
N ILE A 55 14.61 -2.21 15.28
CA ILE A 55 15.84 -1.98 14.53
C ILE A 55 15.49 -1.33 13.19
N LEU A 56 15.87 -0.06 13.02
CA LEU A 56 15.69 0.65 11.78
C LEU A 56 16.91 0.45 10.86
N VAL A 57 16.69 -0.12 9.68
CA VAL A 57 17.71 -0.24 8.64
C VAL A 57 17.56 0.93 7.67
N SER A 58 18.63 1.73 7.55
CA SER A 58 18.75 2.83 6.59
C SER A 58 20.00 2.66 5.73
N ALA A 59 20.16 3.53 4.73
CA ALA A 59 21.31 3.53 3.83
C ALA A 59 21.79 4.96 3.58
N MET A 60 22.98 5.09 2.98
CA MET A 60 23.46 6.34 2.40
C MET A 60 22.59 6.80 1.22
N SER A 61 22.86 7.99 0.70
CA SER A 61 22.21 8.49 -0.52
C SER A 61 22.35 7.46 -1.67
N PRO A 62 21.25 7.13 -2.38
CA PRO A 62 21.28 6.12 -3.42
C PRO A 62 22.24 6.46 -4.56
N THR A 63 22.93 5.45 -5.07
CA THR A 63 23.86 5.53 -6.20
C THR A 63 23.48 4.51 -7.28
N PRO A 64 23.94 4.68 -8.53
CA PRO A 64 23.71 3.68 -9.59
C PRO A 64 24.26 2.28 -9.30
N ALA A 65 25.18 2.14 -8.34
CA ALA A 65 25.74 0.85 -7.93
C ALA A 65 24.75 0.00 -7.11
N GLY A 66 23.80 0.64 -6.43
CA GLY A 66 22.84 -0.01 -5.54
C GLY A 66 23.40 -0.35 -4.17
N GLU A 67 22.63 -0.05 -3.11
CA GLU A 67 23.09 -0.17 -1.72
C GLU A 67 22.63 -1.46 -1.03
N GLY A 68 21.71 -2.21 -1.63
CA GLY A 68 21.24 -3.48 -1.07
C GLY A 68 20.47 -3.36 0.26
N LYS A 69 19.84 -2.21 0.53
CA LYS A 69 19.16 -1.93 1.81
C LYS A 69 18.17 -3.03 2.21
N THR A 70 17.27 -3.44 1.31
CA THR A 70 16.28 -4.48 1.63
C THR A 70 16.94 -5.84 1.85
N THR A 71 17.98 -6.17 1.09
CA THR A 71 18.77 -7.39 1.28
C THR A 71 19.38 -7.44 2.68
N VAL A 72 19.91 -6.31 3.18
CA VAL A 72 20.43 -6.19 4.55
C VAL A 72 19.30 -6.35 5.58
N THR A 73 18.14 -5.71 5.37
CA THR A 73 16.98 -5.86 6.26
C THR A 73 16.56 -7.32 6.42
N VAL A 74 16.42 -8.04 5.31
CA VAL A 74 16.00 -9.45 5.30
C VAL A 74 17.09 -10.34 5.91
N GLY A 75 18.35 -10.15 5.49
CA GLY A 75 19.49 -10.92 5.98
C GLY A 75 19.73 -10.75 7.48
N LEU A 76 19.51 -9.54 8.01
CA LEU A 76 19.60 -9.29 9.46
C LEU A 76 18.52 -10.07 10.23
N GLY A 77 17.28 -10.09 9.74
CA GLY A 77 16.20 -10.87 10.36
C GLY A 77 16.49 -12.37 10.37
N GLN A 78 16.97 -12.91 9.24
CA GLN A 78 17.41 -14.31 9.13
C GLN A 78 18.56 -14.63 10.10
N ALA A 79 19.56 -13.76 10.18
CA ALA A 79 20.70 -13.93 11.07
C ALA A 79 20.28 -13.93 12.55
N LEU A 80 19.39 -13.02 12.96
CA LEU A 80 18.85 -12.98 14.32
C LEU A 80 18.07 -14.27 14.64
N GLY A 81 17.26 -14.78 13.70
CA GLY A 81 16.58 -16.06 13.82
C GLY A 81 17.54 -17.22 14.06
N LYS A 82 18.65 -17.28 13.30
CA LYS A 82 19.71 -18.30 13.50
C LYS A 82 20.42 -18.21 14.86
N LEU A 83 20.47 -17.02 15.45
CA LEU A 83 21.01 -16.80 16.79
C LEU A 83 20.00 -17.12 17.91
N GLY A 84 18.80 -17.63 17.55
CA GLY A 84 17.75 -18.01 18.49
C GLY A 84 16.87 -16.85 18.96
N ALA A 85 17.01 -15.66 18.37
CA ALA A 85 16.12 -14.54 18.66
C ALA A 85 14.80 -14.69 17.89
N LYS A 86 13.67 -14.33 18.52
CA LYS A 86 12.39 -14.18 17.82
C LYS A 86 12.42 -12.89 17.00
N ALA A 87 12.74 -13.00 15.72
CA ALA A 87 12.86 -11.87 14.81
C ALA A 87 11.72 -11.86 13.78
N LEU A 88 11.22 -10.66 13.49
CA LEU A 88 10.25 -10.39 12.44
C LEU A 88 10.79 -9.28 11.55
N VAL A 89 10.66 -9.46 10.24
CA VAL A 89 11.06 -8.47 9.25
C VAL A 89 9.85 -7.65 8.81
N ALA A 90 10.00 -6.35 8.61
CA ALA A 90 8.97 -5.52 7.98
C ALA A 90 9.56 -4.80 6.76
N ILE A 91 8.94 -4.97 5.60
CA ILE A 91 9.27 -4.26 4.35
C ILE A 91 8.01 -3.60 3.80
N ARG A 92 8.13 -2.90 2.66
CA ARG A 92 6.99 -2.27 1.98
C ARG A 92 6.62 -3.10 0.76
N GLU A 93 5.31 -3.23 0.51
CA GLU A 93 4.81 -3.69 -0.79
C GLU A 93 5.35 -2.81 -1.93
N PRO A 94 5.90 -3.40 -3.00
CA PRO A 94 6.27 -2.65 -4.19
C PRO A 94 5.06 -2.30 -5.06
N SER A 95 5.12 -1.13 -5.69
CA SER A 95 4.20 -0.76 -6.77
C SER A 95 4.39 -1.69 -7.98
N LEU A 96 3.28 -2.08 -8.60
CA LEU A 96 3.21 -2.96 -9.77
C LEU A 96 3.89 -2.33 -11.00
N GLY A 97 3.68 -1.03 -11.22
CA GLY A 97 4.19 -0.31 -12.40
C GLY A 97 5.71 -0.46 -12.60
N PRO A 98 6.54 -0.12 -11.60
CA PRO A 98 8.00 -0.28 -11.67
C PRO A 98 8.47 -1.72 -11.85
N VAL A 99 7.78 -2.70 -11.26
CA VAL A 99 8.10 -4.13 -11.38
C VAL A 99 7.99 -4.60 -12.83
N LEU A 100 6.93 -4.20 -13.52
CA LEU A 100 6.71 -4.57 -14.93
C LEU A 100 7.63 -3.81 -15.90
N GLY A 101 8.35 -2.80 -15.40
CA GLY A 101 9.30 -2.00 -16.16
C GLY A 101 10.75 -2.45 -15.95
N LEU A 102 11.57 -1.55 -15.41
CA LEU A 102 13.03 -1.72 -15.30
C LEU A 102 13.50 -2.21 -13.93
N LYS A 103 12.66 -2.15 -12.87
CA LYS A 103 13.07 -2.49 -11.51
C LYS A 103 12.68 -3.94 -11.20
N GLY A 104 13.65 -4.86 -11.26
CA GLY A 104 13.49 -6.20 -10.71
C GLY A 104 13.45 -6.17 -9.17
N GLY A 105 12.56 -6.99 -8.59
CA GLY A 105 12.55 -7.48 -7.21
C GLY A 105 12.75 -6.47 -6.07
N ALA A 106 11.68 -6.06 -5.39
CA ALA A 106 11.77 -5.15 -4.24
C ALA A 106 11.91 -5.84 -2.88
N ALA A 107 11.83 -7.17 -2.84
CA ALA A 107 11.72 -7.98 -1.64
C ALA A 107 13.06 -8.59 -1.16
N GLY A 108 14.18 -7.91 -1.39
CA GLY A 108 15.53 -8.40 -1.09
C GLY A 108 16.25 -8.96 -2.33
N GLY A 109 17.29 -9.75 -2.13
CA GLY A 109 18.07 -10.34 -3.23
C GLY A 109 19.00 -11.48 -2.77
N GLY A 110 19.44 -12.31 -3.72
CA GLY A 110 20.26 -13.49 -3.43
C GLY A 110 19.56 -14.46 -2.49
N HIS A 111 20.21 -14.86 -1.39
CA HIS A 111 19.61 -15.74 -0.38
C HIS A 111 18.88 -15.01 0.76
N ALA A 112 18.79 -13.68 0.68
CA ALA A 112 18.07 -12.84 1.62
C ALA A 112 16.87 -12.18 0.92
N GLN A 113 15.82 -12.98 0.72
CA GLN A 113 14.58 -12.56 0.08
C GLN A 113 13.35 -12.87 0.95
N VAL A 114 12.32 -12.02 0.83
CA VAL A 114 10.95 -12.31 1.26
C VAL A 114 10.19 -12.97 0.11
N VAL A 115 9.42 -14.01 0.42
CA VAL A 115 8.75 -14.89 -0.53
C VAL A 115 7.29 -15.15 -0.12
N PRO A 116 6.36 -15.35 -1.07
CA PRO A 116 6.56 -15.56 -2.52
C PRO A 116 6.80 -14.25 -3.32
N MET A 117 7.98 -14.12 -3.94
CA MET A 117 8.41 -12.89 -4.62
C MET A 117 7.49 -12.50 -5.79
N GLU A 118 7.02 -13.47 -6.59
CA GLU A 118 6.12 -13.20 -7.71
C GLU A 118 4.79 -12.60 -7.26
N SER A 119 4.24 -13.11 -6.16
CA SER A 119 2.99 -12.58 -5.61
C SER A 119 3.19 -11.16 -5.07
N ILE A 120 4.26 -10.92 -4.30
CA ILE A 120 4.58 -9.61 -3.71
C ILE A 120 4.79 -8.55 -4.78
N ASN A 121 5.40 -8.92 -5.91
CA ASN A 121 5.70 -8.01 -7.01
C ASN A 121 4.48 -7.72 -7.91
N LEU A 122 3.38 -8.45 -7.79
CA LEU A 122 2.21 -8.32 -8.65
C LEU A 122 0.99 -7.78 -7.89
N HIS A 123 -0.03 -8.60 -7.69
CA HIS A 123 -1.29 -8.19 -7.04
C HIS A 123 -1.28 -8.41 -5.53
N PHE A 124 -0.31 -9.19 -5.04
CA PHE A 124 -0.17 -9.62 -3.67
C PHE A 124 -1.51 -10.01 -3.02
N THR A 125 -1.97 -9.24 -2.04
CA THR A 125 -3.26 -9.41 -1.35
C THR A 125 -4.30 -8.38 -1.78
N GLY A 126 -3.97 -7.48 -2.72
CA GLY A 126 -4.88 -6.51 -3.32
C GLY A 126 -4.86 -5.12 -2.67
N ASP A 127 -3.92 -4.82 -1.79
CA ASP A 127 -3.90 -3.57 -1.01
C ASP A 127 -3.74 -2.33 -1.89
N LEU A 128 -2.82 -2.38 -2.86
CA LEU A 128 -2.66 -1.30 -3.83
C LEU A 128 -3.90 -1.13 -4.72
N HIS A 129 -4.65 -2.21 -5.00
CA HIS A 129 -5.93 -2.11 -5.71
C HIS A 129 -6.98 -1.40 -4.86
N ALA A 130 -7.10 -1.77 -3.58
CA ALA A 130 -7.98 -1.12 -2.62
C ALA A 130 -7.68 0.38 -2.49
N ILE A 131 -6.39 0.75 -2.38
CA ILE A 131 -5.93 2.15 -2.34
C ILE A 131 -6.25 2.89 -3.64
N THR A 132 -6.04 2.25 -4.80
CA THR A 132 -6.40 2.81 -6.11
C THR A 132 -7.90 3.09 -6.19
N CYS A 133 -8.73 2.14 -5.78
CA CYS A 133 -10.18 2.26 -5.75
C CYS A 133 -10.64 3.39 -4.80
N ALA A 134 -10.14 3.42 -3.57
CA ALA A 134 -10.50 4.44 -2.58
C ALA A 134 -10.12 5.85 -3.06
N HIS A 135 -8.92 6.02 -3.62
CA HIS A 135 -8.49 7.30 -4.19
C HIS A 135 -9.40 7.75 -5.34
N ASN A 136 -9.72 6.84 -6.26
CA ASN A 136 -10.49 7.16 -7.45
C ASN A 136 -11.99 7.33 -7.17
N VAL A 137 -12.53 6.72 -6.10
CA VAL A 137 -13.88 7.03 -5.61
C VAL A 137 -13.96 8.48 -5.13
N LEU A 138 -12.97 8.98 -4.39
CA LEU A 138 -12.93 10.40 -4.02
C LEU A 138 -12.86 11.31 -5.26
N ALA A 139 -12.03 10.97 -6.25
CA ALA A 139 -11.97 11.72 -7.51
C ALA A 139 -13.30 11.72 -8.26
N ALA A 140 -14.03 10.59 -8.26
CA ALA A 140 -15.35 10.49 -8.86
C ALA A 140 -16.39 11.33 -8.11
N LEU A 141 -16.38 11.32 -6.78
CA LEU A 141 -17.28 12.14 -5.96
C LEU A 141 -17.03 13.65 -6.11
N VAL A 142 -15.76 14.05 -6.28
CA VAL A 142 -15.40 15.43 -6.62
C VAL A 142 -16.04 15.86 -7.94
N ASP A 143 -15.89 15.06 -9.00
CA ASP A 143 -16.46 15.37 -10.31
C ASP A 143 -17.99 15.29 -10.31
N ASN A 144 -18.56 14.41 -9.48
CA ASN A 144 -20.01 14.31 -9.26
C ASN A 144 -20.59 15.57 -8.60
N ALA A 145 -19.92 16.08 -7.55
CA ALA A 145 -20.29 17.31 -6.88
C ALA A 145 -20.25 18.51 -7.84
N LEU A 146 -19.23 18.58 -8.70
CA LEU A 146 -19.13 19.59 -9.76
C LEU A 146 -20.28 19.49 -10.78
N HIS A 147 -20.65 18.27 -11.18
CA HIS A 147 -21.69 18.02 -12.18
C HIS A 147 -23.09 18.39 -11.67
N PHE A 148 -23.47 17.88 -10.50
CA PHE A 148 -24.79 18.10 -9.91
C PHE A 148 -24.90 19.42 -9.13
N ARG A 149 -23.77 20.08 -8.86
CA ARG A 149 -23.68 21.32 -8.06
C ARG A 149 -24.25 21.13 -6.66
N GLU A 150 -24.01 19.94 -6.10
CA GLU A 150 -24.39 19.58 -4.74
C GLU A 150 -23.18 19.67 -3.82
N GLY A 151 -23.39 20.16 -2.60
CA GLY A 151 -22.32 20.35 -1.62
C GLY A 151 -21.54 21.67 -1.81
N PRO A 152 -20.26 21.72 -1.43
CA PRO A 152 -19.44 22.93 -1.51
C PRO A 152 -19.28 23.46 -2.94
N ALA A 153 -19.26 24.79 -3.10
CA ALA A 153 -19.12 25.46 -4.40
C ALA A 153 -17.67 25.39 -4.94
N LEU A 154 -17.21 24.17 -5.25
CA LEU A 154 -15.85 23.86 -5.69
C LEU A 154 -15.53 24.54 -7.04
N ASP A 155 -14.36 25.19 -7.12
CA ASP A 155 -13.85 25.72 -8.38
C ASP A 155 -13.12 24.59 -9.14
N PRO A 156 -13.59 24.18 -10.34
CA PRO A 156 -13.00 23.06 -11.09
C PRO A 156 -11.53 23.28 -11.45
N ARG A 157 -11.05 24.54 -11.46
CA ARG A 157 -9.65 24.91 -11.74
C ARG A 157 -8.75 24.81 -10.51
N ARG A 158 -9.35 24.69 -9.32
CA ARG A 158 -8.66 24.62 -8.02
C ARG A 158 -8.77 23.25 -7.37
N VAL A 159 -9.25 22.25 -8.12
CA VAL A 159 -9.20 20.86 -7.69
C VAL A 159 -7.76 20.38 -7.75
N THR A 160 -7.19 20.10 -6.58
CA THR A 160 -5.84 19.55 -6.43
C THR A 160 -5.85 18.02 -6.46
N TRP A 161 -7.00 17.40 -6.16
CA TRP A 161 -7.16 15.95 -6.18
C TRP A 161 -7.15 15.40 -7.62
N LYS A 162 -6.09 14.63 -7.91
CA LYS A 162 -5.89 13.92 -9.16
C LYS A 162 -6.57 12.54 -9.11
N ARG A 163 -6.24 11.69 -10.08
CA ARG A 163 -6.54 10.25 -10.08
C ARG A 163 -5.25 9.45 -9.90
N VAL A 164 -5.37 8.14 -9.67
CA VAL A 164 -4.22 7.24 -9.61
C VAL A 164 -4.40 5.96 -10.40
N LEU A 165 -3.29 5.43 -10.87
CA LEU A 165 -3.19 4.12 -11.52
C LEU A 165 -1.81 3.52 -11.22
N ASP A 166 -1.76 2.24 -10.84
CA ASP A 166 -0.50 1.57 -10.48
C ASP A 166 0.25 1.00 -11.70
N VAL A 167 0.40 1.82 -12.74
CA VAL A 167 1.08 1.48 -14.00
C VAL A 167 1.95 2.67 -14.41
N ASN A 168 3.09 2.39 -15.03
CA ASN A 168 3.97 3.43 -15.57
C ASN A 168 3.43 4.04 -16.86
N ASP A 169 2.37 4.85 -16.77
CA ASP A 169 1.78 5.53 -17.92
C ASP A 169 2.10 7.04 -17.92
N ARG A 170 3.02 7.44 -18.81
CA ARG A 170 3.41 8.85 -18.93
C ARG A 170 2.35 9.72 -19.64
N ALA A 171 1.45 9.12 -20.42
CA ALA A 171 0.46 9.84 -21.20
C ALA A 171 -0.64 10.44 -20.32
N LEU A 172 -0.87 9.88 -19.14
CA LEU A 172 -1.89 10.32 -18.19
C LEU A 172 -1.44 11.43 -17.24
N ARG A 173 -0.20 11.93 -17.34
CA ARG A 173 0.34 12.96 -16.43
C ARG A 173 -0.46 14.27 -16.45
N GLN A 174 -1.00 14.63 -17.62
CA GLN A 174 -1.83 15.80 -17.83
C GLN A 174 -2.93 15.44 -18.81
N VAL A 175 -4.18 15.56 -18.38
CA VAL A 175 -5.37 15.22 -19.16
C VAL A 175 -6.46 16.25 -18.94
N THR A 176 -7.37 16.35 -19.90
CA THR A 176 -8.66 17.05 -19.74
C THR A 176 -9.75 16.01 -19.61
N VAL A 177 -10.55 16.08 -18.54
CA VAL A 177 -11.69 15.19 -18.27
C VAL A 177 -13.01 15.94 -18.41
N GLY A 178 -14.14 15.23 -18.40
CA GLY A 178 -15.48 15.84 -18.42
C GLY A 178 -15.88 16.43 -19.78
N LEU A 179 -15.27 15.97 -20.87
CA LEU A 179 -15.62 16.33 -22.23
C LEU A 179 -16.83 15.52 -22.73
N GLY A 180 -17.47 15.97 -23.82
CA GLY A 180 -18.58 15.24 -24.45
C GLY A 180 -19.98 15.82 -24.21
N GLY A 181 -20.06 17.04 -23.66
CA GLY A 181 -21.32 17.77 -23.50
C GLY A 181 -21.88 17.70 -22.09
N THR A 182 -23.07 18.31 -21.89
CA THR A 182 -23.63 18.58 -20.56
C THR A 182 -23.93 17.33 -19.73
N ALA A 183 -24.12 16.17 -20.35
CA ALA A 183 -24.38 14.90 -19.67
C ALA A 183 -23.09 14.17 -19.22
N GLN A 184 -21.90 14.64 -19.59
CA GLN A 184 -20.64 13.91 -19.43
C GLN A 184 -19.70 14.51 -18.36
N GLY A 185 -20.17 15.51 -17.61
CA GLY A 185 -19.41 16.17 -16.54
C GLY A 185 -19.04 17.62 -16.83
N VAL A 186 -18.09 18.15 -16.06
CA VAL A 186 -17.57 19.52 -16.19
C VAL A 186 -16.14 19.45 -16.72
N PRO A 187 -15.82 20.07 -17.87
CA PRO A 187 -14.47 20.11 -18.40
C PRO A 187 -13.47 20.72 -17.40
N ARG A 188 -12.39 20.00 -17.09
CA ARG A 188 -11.27 20.51 -16.28
C ARG A 188 -9.95 19.80 -16.57
N GLU A 189 -8.85 20.45 -16.22
CA GLU A 189 -7.51 19.88 -16.25
C GLU A 189 -7.25 19.05 -14.99
N THR A 190 -6.57 17.91 -15.15
CA THR A 190 -6.13 17.04 -14.06
C THR A 190 -5.00 16.13 -14.55
N GLY A 191 -4.67 15.08 -13.80
CA GLY A 191 -3.69 14.07 -14.18
C GLY A 191 -3.85 12.80 -13.37
N PHE A 192 -2.96 11.85 -13.65
CA PHE A 192 -2.79 10.63 -12.87
C PHE A 192 -1.40 10.59 -12.25
N ASP A 193 -1.35 10.22 -10.98
CA ASP A 193 -0.12 9.83 -10.30
C ASP A 193 -0.09 8.31 -10.12
N ILE A 194 1.08 7.74 -9.80
CA ILE A 194 1.18 6.32 -9.47
C ILE A 194 0.52 6.07 -8.11
N THR A 195 -0.16 4.93 -7.91
CA THR A 195 -0.93 4.65 -6.68
C THR A 195 -0.12 4.80 -5.41
N ALA A 196 1.15 4.37 -5.42
CA ALA A 196 2.03 4.51 -4.26
C ALA A 196 2.35 5.98 -3.86
N ALA A 197 2.09 6.96 -4.75
CA ALA A 197 2.23 8.38 -4.47
C ALA A 197 0.94 9.02 -3.90
N SER A 198 -0.16 8.27 -3.82
CA SER A 198 -1.44 8.74 -3.28
C SER A 198 -1.33 9.19 -1.83
N GLU A 199 -2.01 10.28 -1.46
CA GLU A 199 -2.18 10.64 -0.03
C GLU A 199 -2.96 9.55 0.73
N VAL A 200 -3.83 8.80 0.05
CA VAL A 200 -4.51 7.63 0.66
C VAL A 200 -3.48 6.58 1.11
N MET A 201 -2.40 6.37 0.36
CA MET A 201 -1.30 5.48 0.78
C MET A 201 -0.60 6.02 2.02
N ALA A 202 -0.31 7.32 2.07
CA ALA A 202 0.31 7.93 3.26
C ALA A 202 -0.59 7.84 4.50
N VAL A 203 -1.88 8.12 4.33
CA VAL A 203 -2.89 7.97 5.39
C VAL A 203 -3.00 6.52 5.85
N PHE A 204 -2.99 5.57 4.92
CA PHE A 204 -3.04 4.13 5.19
C PHE A 204 -1.84 3.66 6.04
N CYS A 205 -0.61 4.06 5.68
CA CYS A 205 0.59 3.68 6.42
C CYS A 205 0.73 4.37 7.80
N LEU A 206 -0.02 5.44 8.06
CA LEU A 206 0.04 6.22 9.31
C LEU A 206 -1.19 6.05 10.20
N ALA A 207 -2.21 5.31 9.73
CA ALA A 207 -3.40 5.02 10.50
C ALA A 207 -3.07 4.01 11.60
N ARG A 208 -3.58 4.29 12.81
CA ARG A 208 -3.42 3.38 13.96
C ARG A 208 -4.47 2.28 13.99
N ASP A 209 -5.67 2.61 13.51
CA ASP A 209 -6.84 1.75 13.48
C ASP A 209 -7.85 2.27 12.44
N ARG A 210 -8.98 1.56 12.30
CA ARG A 210 -10.04 1.89 11.33
C ARG A 210 -10.68 3.27 11.58
N ALA A 211 -10.82 3.67 12.85
CA ALA A 211 -11.41 4.96 13.20
C ALA A 211 -10.43 6.11 12.87
N ASP A 212 -9.15 5.94 13.17
CA ASP A 212 -8.09 6.88 12.82
C ASP A 212 -7.93 7.00 11.29
N LEU A 213 -8.01 5.87 10.56
CA LEU A 213 -8.02 5.84 9.10
C LEU A 213 -9.14 6.73 8.55
N ARG A 214 -10.39 6.45 8.96
CA ARG A 214 -11.56 7.21 8.49
C ARG A 214 -11.46 8.69 8.82
N ALA A 215 -11.03 9.03 10.04
CA ALA A 215 -10.86 10.40 10.46
C ALA A 215 -9.79 11.15 9.65
N ARG A 216 -8.69 10.46 9.27
CA ARG A 216 -7.66 11.03 8.40
C ARG A 216 -8.16 11.23 6.97
N LEU A 217 -8.87 10.26 6.41
CA LEU A 217 -9.48 10.36 5.09
C LEU A 217 -10.41 11.56 5.00
N ALA A 218 -11.26 11.78 6.01
CA ALA A 218 -12.18 12.91 6.06
C ALA A 218 -11.48 14.29 5.99
N ARG A 219 -10.22 14.40 6.42
CA ARG A 219 -9.46 15.67 6.46
C ARG A 219 -8.68 15.96 5.18
N ILE A 220 -8.67 15.06 4.21
CA ILE A 220 -7.98 15.26 2.93
C ILE A 220 -8.61 16.47 2.22
N VAL A 221 -7.81 17.47 1.86
CA VAL A 221 -8.25 18.63 1.09
C VAL A 221 -8.19 18.29 -0.40
N VAL A 222 -9.31 18.40 -1.10
CA VAL A 222 -9.44 18.04 -2.52
C VAL A 222 -9.38 19.24 -3.47
N GLY A 223 -9.56 20.43 -2.94
CA GLY A 223 -9.51 21.69 -3.69
C GLY A 223 -10.08 22.85 -2.88
N GLU A 224 -10.45 23.91 -3.57
CA GLU A 224 -10.97 25.14 -2.97
C GLU A 224 -12.29 25.57 -3.63
N THR A 225 -13.12 26.28 -2.88
CA THR A 225 -14.28 26.98 -3.42
C THR A 225 -13.88 28.20 -4.25
N TYR A 226 -14.86 28.83 -4.92
CA TYR A 226 -14.64 30.13 -5.59
C TYR A 226 -14.17 31.24 -4.64
N ASP A 227 -14.57 31.16 -3.36
CA ASP A 227 -14.18 32.11 -2.30
C ASP A 227 -12.86 31.74 -1.61
N ARG A 228 -12.17 30.70 -2.10
CA ARG A 228 -10.89 30.17 -1.57
C ARG A 228 -10.97 29.49 -0.20
N GLU A 229 -12.14 28.95 0.13
CA GLU A 229 -12.26 28.08 1.30
C GLU A 229 -11.87 26.64 0.93
N PRO A 230 -11.10 25.93 1.76
CA PRO A 230 -10.70 24.56 1.48
C PRO A 230 -11.92 23.63 1.53
N VAL A 231 -11.97 22.66 0.60
CA VAL A 231 -12.98 21.60 0.57
C VAL A 231 -12.31 20.28 0.87
N THR A 232 -12.87 19.54 1.82
CA THR A 232 -12.34 18.25 2.26
C THR A 232 -13.13 17.07 1.69
N ALA A 233 -12.54 15.87 1.75
CA ALA A 233 -13.25 14.63 1.44
C ALA A 233 -14.46 14.38 2.36
N GLY A 234 -14.39 14.84 3.62
CA GLY A 234 -15.51 14.77 4.56
C GLY A 234 -16.69 15.65 4.13
N ASP A 235 -16.43 16.84 3.58
CA ASP A 235 -17.47 17.75 3.06
C ASP A 235 -18.22 17.15 1.86
N LEU A 236 -17.61 16.17 1.19
CA LEU A 236 -18.19 15.40 0.08
C LEU A 236 -18.77 14.05 0.51
N GLY A 237 -18.74 13.73 1.81
CA GLY A 237 -19.20 12.44 2.35
C GLY A 237 -18.40 11.22 1.86
N ALA A 238 -17.14 11.42 1.45
CA ALA A 238 -16.32 10.38 0.83
C ALA A 238 -15.57 9.49 1.85
N ASP A 239 -15.43 9.94 3.10
CA ASP A 239 -14.68 9.24 4.14
C ASP A 239 -15.21 7.82 4.43
N GLY A 240 -16.53 7.65 4.45
CA GLY A 240 -17.17 6.35 4.66
C GLY A 240 -16.89 5.37 3.52
N PRO A 241 -17.24 5.70 2.27
CA PRO A 241 -16.93 4.86 1.10
C PRO A 241 -15.44 4.51 0.96
N MET A 242 -14.55 5.48 1.19
CA MET A 242 -13.11 5.23 1.14
C MET A 242 -12.66 4.27 2.24
N ALA A 243 -13.12 4.46 3.49
CA ALA A 243 -12.78 3.57 4.59
C ALA A 243 -13.31 2.14 4.35
N ALA A 244 -14.52 1.99 3.81
CA ALA A 244 -15.09 0.69 3.49
C ALA A 244 -14.26 -0.08 2.44
N LEU A 245 -13.74 0.61 1.43
CA LEU A 245 -12.86 0.00 0.41
C LEU A 245 -11.49 -0.43 0.96
N LEU A 246 -11.05 0.18 2.07
CA LEU A 246 -9.74 -0.08 2.69
C LEU A 246 -9.82 -1.03 3.90
N ASP A 247 -11.02 -1.46 4.30
CA ASP A 247 -11.24 -2.16 5.57
C ASP A 247 -10.46 -3.47 5.68
N GLU A 248 -10.48 -4.28 4.62
CA GLU A 248 -9.72 -5.53 4.57
C GLU A 248 -8.22 -5.29 4.33
N ALA A 249 -7.90 -4.26 3.53
CA ALA A 249 -6.53 -3.94 3.17
C ALA A 249 -5.70 -3.53 4.40
N LEU A 250 -6.32 -2.83 5.37
CA LEU A 250 -5.63 -2.29 6.55
C LEU A 250 -4.97 -3.37 7.43
N ALA A 251 -5.42 -4.63 7.35
CA ALA A 251 -4.77 -5.74 8.02
C ALA A 251 -3.37 -6.02 7.43
N PRO A 252 -2.31 -6.20 8.24
CA PRO A 252 -0.95 -6.47 7.74
C PRO A 252 -0.86 -7.80 6.99
N ASN A 253 0.03 -7.88 5.99
CA ASN A 253 0.27 -9.12 5.26
C ASN A 253 1.44 -9.90 5.87
N LEU A 254 1.18 -11.11 6.35
CA LEU A 254 2.18 -12.07 6.78
C LEU A 254 2.65 -12.93 5.61
N VAL A 255 3.96 -13.01 5.46
CA VAL A 255 4.72 -13.89 4.58
C VAL A 255 5.97 -14.37 5.31
N GLN A 256 6.95 -14.93 4.60
CA GLN A 256 8.18 -15.43 5.19
C GLN A 256 9.42 -15.12 4.34
N THR A 257 10.60 -15.21 4.94
CA THR A 257 11.87 -15.21 4.21
C THR A 257 12.17 -16.59 3.62
N LEU A 258 13.20 -16.70 2.78
CA LEU A 258 13.70 -17.99 2.27
C LEU A 258 14.06 -18.99 3.38
N GLU A 259 14.38 -18.51 4.58
CA GLU A 259 14.72 -19.35 5.75
C GLU A 259 13.53 -19.52 6.71
N GLY A 260 12.33 -19.10 6.32
CA GLY A 260 11.12 -19.24 7.13
C GLY A 260 10.94 -18.23 8.25
N THR A 261 11.80 -17.20 8.33
CA THR A 261 11.61 -16.08 9.27
C THR A 261 10.33 -15.32 8.93
N PRO A 262 9.44 -15.03 9.90
CA PRO A 262 8.24 -14.24 9.65
C PRO A 262 8.54 -12.85 9.09
N ALA A 263 7.75 -12.43 8.10
CA ALA A 263 7.90 -11.11 7.47
C ALA A 263 6.53 -10.44 7.23
N LEU A 264 6.45 -9.14 7.50
CA LEU A 264 5.35 -8.26 7.15
C LEU A 264 5.69 -7.44 5.91
N VAL A 265 4.73 -7.33 4.99
CA VAL A 265 4.85 -6.58 3.73
C VAL A 265 3.70 -5.61 3.56
#